data_AF-I2FYJ3-F1
#
_entry.id   AF-I2FYJ3-F1
#
_cell.length_a   1.000
_cell.length_b   1.000
_cell.length_c   1.000
_cell.angle_alpha   90.00
_cell.angle_beta   90.00
_cell.angle_gamma   90.00
#
_symmetry.space_group_name_H-M   'P 1'
#
loop_
_entity.id
_entity.type
_entity.pdbx_description
1 polymer ?
#
loop_
_entity_poly.entity_id
_entity_poly.type
_entity_poly.pdbx_seq_one_letter_code
_entity_poly.pdbx_strand_id
1 'polypeptide(L)'
;MSDQTSGSGSNEAAAPLSALSTSALGSTPKRIRHRKEQIESAYELQRNAAMKGALLYTALGASSCIMAHHLFPGFRRQTLALKGFITSGFTIFGFVVGADTVLLSHESQQRSEENMVRSRARAELGKKGIVASEKEIEKWKDEYIQQKLEERRQRRETLLRQLEESEKASPAAASSPAAGSST
;
A
#
# COMPACT_ATOMS: atom_id res chain seq x y z
N MET A 1 67.80 -8.03 48.41
CA MET A 1 68.15 -6.77 47.72
C MET A 1 67.47 -6.81 46.35
N SER A 2 66.46 -6.04 46.01
CA SER A 2 65.75 -4.96 46.69
C SER A 2 64.40 -4.77 45.98
N ASP A 3 63.42 -4.29 46.72
CA ASP A 3 62.06 -3.93 46.32
C ASP A 3 61.96 -2.90 45.18
N GLN A 4 60.82 -2.91 44.49
CA GLN A 4 60.07 -1.75 43.95
C GLN A 4 58.60 -2.22 43.70
N THR A 5 57.61 -1.89 44.53
CA THR A 5 56.71 -0.69 44.51
C THR A 5 55.98 -0.53 43.15
N SER A 6 54.67 -0.37 42.96
CA SER A 6 53.50 0.10 43.72
C SER A 6 52.25 -0.33 42.89
N GLY A 7 51.12 -0.76 43.45
CA GLY A 7 50.07 0.13 43.97
C GLY A 7 49.03 0.50 42.89
N SER A 8 47.79 0.01 42.99
CA SER A 8 46.55 0.76 42.73
C SER A 8 45.34 -0.15 42.93
N GLY A 9 44.42 0.27 43.81
CA GLY A 9 43.18 -0.45 44.10
C GLY A 9 42.05 -0.12 43.12
N SER A 10 41.13 -1.05 42.98
CA SER A 10 39.77 -0.84 42.45
C SER A 10 38.88 -1.86 43.16
N ASN A 11 38.21 -1.52 44.26
CA ASN A 11 36.86 -0.94 44.25
C ASN A 11 35.94 -1.58 43.20
N GLU A 12 35.61 -2.86 43.36
CA GLU A 12 34.42 -3.45 42.73
C GLU A 12 33.17 -2.99 43.50
N ALA A 13 32.83 -1.72 43.29
CA ALA A 13 31.58 -1.14 43.74
C ALA A 13 30.47 -1.49 42.74
N ALA A 14 29.50 -2.27 43.20
CA ALA A 14 28.08 -2.23 42.85
C ALA A 14 27.74 -1.90 41.38
N ALA A 15 27.65 -2.95 40.55
CA ALA A 15 26.86 -2.86 39.31
C ALA A 15 25.38 -2.59 39.67
N PRO A 16 24.74 -1.56 39.11
CA PRO A 16 23.43 -1.11 39.57
C PRO A 16 22.31 -2.10 39.21
N LEU A 17 21.52 -2.43 40.23
CA LEU A 17 20.27 -3.19 40.20
C LEU A 17 19.13 -2.44 39.47
N SER A 18 19.39 -1.95 38.26
CA SER A 18 18.41 -1.21 37.44
C SER A 18 17.80 -2.04 36.30
N ALA A 19 18.07 -3.35 36.25
CA ALA A 19 17.58 -4.26 35.22
C ALA A 19 16.36 -5.13 35.65
N LEU A 20 15.77 -4.87 36.82
CA LEU A 20 14.60 -5.60 37.32
C LEU A 20 13.44 -4.65 37.62
N SER A 21 12.93 -3.99 36.57
CA SER A 21 11.58 -3.44 36.58
C SER A 21 10.85 -3.96 35.35
N THR A 22 10.46 -5.24 35.40
CA THR A 22 9.49 -5.79 34.46
C THR A 22 8.11 -5.39 34.97
N SER A 23 7.57 -4.29 34.43
CA SER A 23 6.17 -3.94 34.69
C SER A 23 5.29 -4.95 33.96
N ALA A 24 4.56 -5.75 34.73
CA ALA A 24 3.53 -6.67 34.28
C ALA A 24 2.31 -5.89 33.74
N LEU A 25 2.43 -5.33 32.54
CA LEU A 25 1.35 -4.67 31.82
C LEU A 25 1.11 -5.39 30.49
N GLY A 26 -0.03 -6.09 30.42
CA GLY A 26 -0.77 -6.33 29.19
C GLY A 26 -0.15 -7.28 28.17
N SER A 27 -0.71 -8.48 28.08
CA SER A 27 -0.71 -9.30 26.85
C SER A 27 -0.92 -8.41 25.61
N THR A 28 0.13 -8.20 24.82
CA THR A 28 0.02 -7.55 23.51
C THR A 28 0.77 -8.35 22.43
N PRO A 29 0.21 -9.47 21.93
CA PRO A 29 0.76 -10.13 20.74
C PRO A 29 -0.07 -9.76 19.51
N LYS A 30 0.14 -8.56 18.91
CA LYS A 30 -0.30 -8.32 17.51
C LYS A 30 0.35 -7.14 16.76
N ARG A 31 1.55 -6.66 17.15
CA ARG A 31 2.19 -5.52 16.47
C ARG A 31 3.23 -5.91 15.40
N ILE A 32 3.83 -7.09 15.50
CA ILE A 32 4.97 -7.49 14.65
C ILE A 32 4.51 -7.92 13.25
N ARG A 33 3.34 -8.58 13.14
CA ARG A 33 2.84 -9.09 11.85
C ARG A 33 2.36 -7.96 10.93
N HIS A 34 1.63 -6.99 11.47
CA HIS A 34 1.20 -5.81 10.70
C HIS A 34 2.36 -4.94 10.22
N ARG A 35 3.47 -4.84 10.97
CA ARG A 35 4.64 -4.09 10.52
C ARG A 35 5.32 -4.76 9.33
N LYS A 36 5.44 -6.09 9.32
CA LYS A 36 6.04 -6.83 8.19
C LYS A 36 5.19 -6.70 6.93
N GLU A 37 3.87 -6.87 7.05
CA GLU A 37 2.92 -6.71 5.95
C GLU A 37 2.94 -5.27 5.36
N GLN A 38 3.09 -4.24 6.21
CA GLN A 38 3.24 -2.85 5.76
C GLN A 38 4.58 -2.58 5.05
N ILE A 39 5.66 -3.19 5.51
CA ILE A 39 6.98 -3.07 4.86
C ILE A 39 6.97 -3.77 3.50
N GLU A 40 6.40 -4.96 3.43
CA GLU A 40 6.33 -5.75 2.20
C GLU A 40 5.46 -5.07 1.14
N SER A 41 4.29 -4.58 1.52
CA SER A 41 3.41 -3.82 0.61
C SER A 41 4.03 -2.52 0.11
N ALA A 42 4.72 -1.76 0.98
CA ALA A 42 5.45 -0.56 0.55
C ALA A 42 6.58 -0.89 -0.44
N TYR A 43 7.31 -1.97 -0.18
CA TYR A 43 8.38 -2.45 -1.05
C TYR A 43 7.85 -2.88 -2.42
N GLU A 44 6.74 -3.63 -2.45
CA GLU A 44 6.12 -4.04 -3.72
C GLU A 44 5.63 -2.85 -4.53
N LEU A 45 5.04 -1.84 -3.87
CA LEU A 45 4.56 -0.64 -4.54
C LEU A 45 5.72 0.13 -5.20
N GLN A 46 6.80 0.36 -4.45
CA GLN A 46 7.99 1.04 -4.96
C GLN A 46 8.65 0.25 -6.10
N ARG A 47 8.83 -1.06 -5.93
CA ARG A 47 9.39 -1.94 -6.97
C ARG A 47 8.55 -1.90 -8.24
N ASN A 48 7.23 -1.99 -8.12
CA ASN A 48 6.34 -2.03 -9.28
C ASN A 48 6.39 -0.71 -10.08
N ALA A 49 6.49 0.44 -9.42
CA ALA A 49 6.65 1.71 -10.13
C ALA A 49 8.04 1.92 -10.70
N ALA A 50 9.10 1.49 -9.98
CA ALA A 50 10.46 1.49 -10.49
C ALA A 50 10.57 0.64 -11.77
N MET A 51 9.94 -0.54 -11.78
CA MET A 51 9.86 -1.40 -12.97
C MET A 51 9.11 -0.75 -14.12
N LYS A 52 7.98 -0.07 -13.85
CA LYS A 52 7.24 0.68 -14.88
C LYS A 52 8.08 1.81 -15.47
N GLY A 53 8.76 2.58 -14.62
CA GLY A 53 9.65 3.66 -15.04
C GLY A 53 10.83 3.14 -15.86
N ALA A 54 11.47 2.05 -15.41
CA ALA A 54 12.55 1.39 -16.13
C ALA A 54 12.09 0.94 -17.53
N LEU A 55 10.93 0.28 -17.64
CA LEU A 55 10.42 -0.18 -18.94
C LEU A 55 10.14 0.98 -19.90
N LEU A 56 9.44 2.02 -19.43
CA LEU A 56 9.13 3.21 -20.23
C LEU A 56 10.39 3.89 -20.76
N TYR A 57 11.36 4.16 -19.88
CA TYR A 57 12.57 4.84 -20.29
C TYR A 57 13.51 3.95 -21.10
N THR A 58 13.50 2.63 -20.89
CA THR A 58 14.23 1.69 -21.77
C THR A 58 13.68 1.76 -23.18
N ALA A 59 12.35 1.75 -23.34
CA ALA A 59 11.72 1.89 -24.64
C ALA A 59 12.08 3.22 -25.30
N LEU A 60 12.10 4.33 -24.54
CA LEU A 60 12.54 5.64 -25.03
C LEU A 60 14.03 5.65 -25.43
N GLY A 61 14.92 5.10 -24.60
CA GLY A 61 16.35 5.01 -24.87
C GLY A 61 16.67 4.14 -26.09
N ALA A 62 16.03 2.98 -26.19
CA ALA A 62 16.16 2.09 -27.35
C ALA A 62 15.64 2.74 -28.63
N SER A 63 14.46 3.36 -28.57
CA SER A 63 13.87 4.09 -29.71
C SER A 63 14.77 5.25 -30.15
N SER A 64 15.33 5.99 -29.20
CA SER A 64 16.28 7.08 -29.46
C SER A 64 17.55 6.56 -30.15
N CYS A 65 18.13 5.46 -29.66
CA CYS A 65 19.29 4.82 -30.28
C CYS A 65 19.01 4.30 -31.71
N ILE A 66 17.83 3.72 -31.95
CA ILE A 66 17.42 3.26 -33.27
C ILE A 66 17.24 4.45 -34.22
N MET A 67 16.51 5.47 -33.77
CA MET A 67 16.28 6.69 -34.53
C MET A 67 17.62 7.36 -34.91
N ALA A 68 18.51 7.56 -33.94
CA ALA A 68 19.83 8.12 -34.18
C ALA A 68 20.68 7.27 -35.14
N HIS A 69 20.52 5.94 -35.13
CA HIS A 69 21.23 5.04 -36.05
C HIS A 69 20.78 5.23 -37.52
N HIS A 70 19.52 5.59 -37.73
CA HIS A 70 18.97 5.85 -39.06
C HIS A 70 19.22 7.28 -39.55
N LEU A 71 19.13 8.30 -38.68
CA LEU A 71 19.33 9.69 -39.08
C LEU A 71 20.81 10.12 -39.22
N PHE A 72 21.69 9.64 -38.35
CA PHE A 72 23.07 10.13 -38.30
C PHE A 72 24.07 9.07 -38.79
N PRO A 73 24.72 9.26 -39.95
CA PRO A 73 25.71 8.30 -40.46
C PRO A 73 26.93 8.17 -39.55
N GLY A 74 27.24 9.18 -38.73
CA GLY A 74 28.27 9.10 -37.69
C GLY A 74 27.91 8.14 -36.56
N PHE A 75 26.68 8.19 -36.04
CA PHE A 75 26.19 7.30 -34.99
C PHE A 75 25.98 5.85 -35.49
N ARG A 76 25.83 5.67 -36.80
CA ARG A 76 25.77 4.34 -37.45
C ARG A 76 27.10 3.58 -37.37
N ARG A 77 28.23 4.31 -37.40
CA ARG A 77 29.59 3.74 -37.34
C ARG A 77 30.08 3.48 -35.90
N GLN A 78 29.32 3.89 -34.89
CA GLN A 78 29.67 3.69 -33.47
C GLN A 78 29.37 2.26 -32.99
N THR A 79 30.10 1.80 -31.97
CA THR A 79 30.02 0.43 -31.44
C THR A 79 28.65 0.10 -30.86
N LEU A 80 28.23 -1.17 -30.98
CA LEU A 80 27.00 -1.67 -30.35
C LEU A 80 27.02 -1.50 -28.82
N ALA A 81 28.21 -1.63 -28.21
CA ALA A 81 28.40 -1.42 -26.78
C ALA A 81 28.00 -0.01 -26.33
N LEU A 82 28.31 1.03 -27.11
CA LEU A 82 27.93 2.40 -26.77
C LEU A 82 26.41 2.60 -26.80
N LYS A 83 25.72 2.01 -27.76
CA LYS A 83 24.25 2.08 -27.86
C LYS A 83 23.58 1.35 -26.69
N GLY A 84 24.13 0.19 -26.31
CA GLY A 84 23.71 -0.56 -25.14
C GLY A 84 23.92 0.24 -23.85
N PHE A 85 25.09 0.88 -23.70
CA PHE A 85 25.40 1.74 -22.56
C PHE A 85 24.42 2.90 -22.42
N ILE A 86 24.15 3.63 -23.52
CA ILE A 86 23.16 4.72 -23.53
C ILE A 86 21.78 4.20 -23.10
N THR A 87 21.33 3.09 -23.70
CA THR A 87 20.02 2.49 -23.38
C THR A 87 19.95 2.10 -21.90
N SER A 88 21.01 1.50 -21.34
CA SER A 88 21.07 1.15 -19.92
C SER A 88 21.06 2.38 -19.00
N GLY A 89 21.67 3.49 -19.41
CA GLY A 89 21.60 4.76 -18.69
C GLY A 89 20.17 5.29 -18.59
N PHE A 90 19.42 5.24 -19.71
CA PHE A 90 17.98 5.56 -19.69
C PHE A 90 17.19 4.60 -18.78
N THR A 91 17.47 3.30 -18.81
CA THR A 91 16.81 2.31 -17.94
C THR A 91 17.02 2.62 -16.47
N ILE A 92 18.27 2.86 -16.05
CA ILE A 92 18.63 3.16 -14.65
C ILE A 92 17.97 4.48 -14.22
N PHE A 93 18.01 5.51 -15.08
CA PHE A 93 17.34 6.78 -14.82
C PHE A 93 15.83 6.60 -14.60
N GLY A 94 15.16 5.86 -15.50
CA GLY A 94 13.73 5.58 -15.38
C GLY A 94 13.38 4.74 -14.16
N PHE A 95 14.26 3.83 -13.75
CA PHE A 95 14.09 3.05 -12.52
C PHE A 95 14.09 3.96 -11.28
N VAL A 96 15.08 4.85 -11.17
CA VAL A 96 15.21 5.78 -10.03
C VAL A 96 14.03 6.75 -9.99
N VAL A 97 13.72 7.41 -11.11
CA VAL A 97 12.57 8.34 -11.19
C VAL A 97 11.26 7.61 -10.90
N GLY A 98 11.08 6.39 -11.42
CA GLY A 98 9.90 5.58 -11.14
C GLY A 98 9.75 5.26 -9.64
N ALA A 99 10.85 4.95 -8.96
CA ALA A 99 10.84 4.73 -7.52
C ALA A 99 10.48 6.00 -6.73
N ASP A 100 11.09 7.14 -7.09
CA ASP A 100 10.86 8.43 -6.42
C ASP A 100 9.41 8.91 -6.57
N THR A 101 8.78 8.65 -7.72
CA THR A 101 7.37 9.03 -7.93
C THR A 101 6.41 8.34 -6.97
N VAL A 102 6.71 7.11 -6.51
CA VAL A 102 5.84 6.42 -5.53
C VAL A 102 5.88 7.08 -4.18
N LEU A 103 7.08 7.44 -3.71
CA LEU A 103 7.26 8.08 -2.42
C LEU A 103 6.52 9.42 -2.38
N LEU A 104 6.65 10.23 -3.43
CA LEU A 104 5.87 11.47 -3.57
C LEU A 104 4.37 11.20 -3.72
N SER A 105 3.99 10.19 -4.53
CA SER A 105 2.57 9.92 -4.79
C SER A 105 1.84 9.47 -3.53
N HIS A 106 2.47 8.66 -2.67
CA HIS A 106 1.87 8.15 -1.45
C HIS A 106 1.59 9.28 -0.44
N GLU A 107 2.52 10.23 -0.29
CA GLU A 107 2.28 11.43 0.53
C GLU A 107 1.21 12.34 -0.07
N SER A 108 1.24 12.55 -1.39
CA SER A 108 0.25 13.39 -2.07
C SER A 108 -1.16 12.78 -2.05
N GLN A 109 -1.25 11.45 -2.12
CA GLN A 109 -2.50 10.70 -2.13
C GLN A 109 -3.12 10.67 -0.73
N GLN A 110 -2.34 10.45 0.33
CA GLN A 110 -2.86 10.56 1.70
C GLN A 110 -3.43 11.95 1.96
N ARG A 111 -2.68 13.01 1.58
CA ARG A 111 -3.14 14.39 1.76
C ARG A 111 -4.37 14.71 0.91
N SER A 112 -4.47 14.20 -0.31
CA SER A 112 -5.60 14.46 -1.20
C SER A 112 -6.87 13.74 -0.75
N GLU A 113 -6.75 12.50 -0.27
CA GLU A 113 -7.86 11.73 0.29
C GLU A 113 -8.40 12.37 1.58
N GLU A 114 -7.51 12.76 2.49
CA GLU A 114 -7.90 13.48 3.70
C GLU A 114 -8.57 14.82 3.37
N ASN A 115 -8.01 15.60 2.44
CA ASN A 115 -8.60 16.86 2.00
C ASN A 115 -9.94 16.67 1.29
N MET A 116 -10.10 15.61 0.50
CA MET A 116 -11.37 15.30 -0.16
C MET A 116 -12.46 14.95 0.85
N VAL A 117 -12.15 14.12 1.85
CA VAL A 117 -13.09 13.78 2.93
C VAL A 117 -13.48 15.04 3.70
N ARG A 118 -12.49 15.89 4.01
CA ARG A 118 -12.72 17.18 4.70
C ARG A 118 -13.54 18.15 3.87
N SER A 119 -13.34 18.18 2.55
CA SER A 119 -14.10 19.01 1.62
C SER A 119 -15.55 18.54 1.51
N ARG A 120 -15.78 17.22 1.40
CA ARG A 120 -17.13 16.62 1.42
C ARG A 120 -17.86 16.90 2.74
N ALA A 121 -17.16 16.73 3.87
CA ALA A 121 -17.70 17.05 5.19
C ALA A 121 -18.12 18.53 5.29
N ARG A 122 -17.27 19.46 4.84
CA ARG A 122 -17.60 20.89 4.82
C ARG A 122 -18.80 21.20 3.91
N ALA A 123 -18.90 20.55 2.76
CA ALA A 123 -20.01 20.75 1.84
C ALA A 123 -21.34 20.24 2.42
N GLU A 124 -21.35 19.09 3.10
CA GLU A 124 -22.56 18.53 3.71
C GLU A 124 -22.97 19.23 5.00
N LEU A 125 -22.01 19.61 5.84
CA LEU A 125 -22.27 20.40 7.05
C LEU A 125 -22.72 21.83 6.69
N GLY A 126 -22.13 22.43 5.66
CA GLY A 126 -22.55 23.73 5.13
C GLY A 126 -23.98 23.71 4.58
N LYS A 127 -24.40 22.63 3.90
CA LYS A 127 -25.80 22.43 3.49
C LYS A 127 -26.77 22.33 4.67
N LYS A 128 -26.30 21.80 5.80
CA LYS A 128 -27.05 21.73 7.07
C LYS A 128 -26.99 23.03 7.89
N GLY A 129 -26.25 24.05 7.43
CA GLY A 129 -26.06 25.31 8.15
C GLY A 129 -25.16 25.21 9.38
N ILE A 130 -24.42 24.11 9.53
CA ILE A 130 -23.57 23.85 10.70
C ILE A 130 -22.14 24.29 10.39
N VAL A 131 -21.52 25.01 11.31
CA VAL A 131 -20.11 25.41 11.20
C VAL A 131 -19.24 24.16 11.27
N ALA A 132 -18.46 23.92 10.22
CA ALA A 132 -17.57 22.77 10.10
C ALA A 132 -16.37 22.90 11.05
N SER A 133 -16.59 22.62 12.33
CA SER A 133 -15.53 22.44 13.34
C SER A 133 -14.93 21.03 13.23
N GLU A 134 -13.70 20.83 13.71
CA GLU A 134 -13.05 19.51 13.71
C GLU A 134 -13.89 18.44 14.42
N LYS A 135 -14.59 18.79 15.51
CA LYS A 135 -15.51 17.89 16.22
C LYS A 135 -16.71 17.49 15.37
N GLU A 136 -17.24 18.41 14.58
CA GLU A 136 -18.42 18.15 13.74
C GLU A 136 -18.05 17.35 12.50
N ILE A 137 -16.84 17.55 11.96
CA ILE A 137 -16.28 16.73 10.88
C ILE A 137 -16.08 15.29 11.37
N GLU A 138 -15.57 15.10 12.58
CA GLU A 138 -15.39 13.78 13.18
C GLU A 138 -16.73 13.07 13.37
N LYS A 139 -17.72 13.76 13.95
CA LYS A 139 -19.09 13.25 14.10
C LYS A 139 -19.72 12.89 12.76
N TRP A 140 -19.56 13.74 11.74
CA TRP A 140 -20.05 13.45 10.39
C TRP A 140 -19.36 12.21 9.79
N LYS A 141 -18.07 12.00 10.02
CA LYS A 141 -17.36 10.79 9.56
C LYS A 141 -17.94 9.54 10.22
N ASP A 142 -18.20 9.59 11.53
CA ASP A 142 -18.78 8.45 12.26
C ASP A 142 -20.20 8.14 11.78
N GLU A 143 -21.05 9.16 11.64
CA GLU A 143 -22.40 9.02 11.09
C GLU A 143 -22.37 8.45 9.66
N TYR A 144 -21.47 8.94 8.82
CA TYR A 144 -21.31 8.47 7.44
C TYR A 144 -20.86 7.00 7.38
N ILE A 145 -19.94 6.58 8.25
CA ILE A 145 -19.51 5.18 8.36
C ILE A 145 -20.67 4.30 8.80
N GLN A 146 -21.43 4.71 9.83
CA GLN A 146 -22.57 3.93 10.30
C GLN A 146 -23.64 3.78 9.23
N GLN A 147 -24.00 4.87 8.56
CA GLN A 147 -25.00 4.85 7.49
C GLN A 147 -24.58 3.92 6.33
N LYS A 148 -23.30 3.94 5.94
CA LYS A 148 -22.77 3.03 4.92
C LYS A 148 -22.76 1.57 5.37
N LEU A 149 -22.56 1.30 6.65
CA LEU A 149 -22.58 -0.05 7.21
C LEU A 149 -24.01 -0.63 7.21
N GLU A 150 -24.99 0.19 7.57
CA GLU A 150 -26.41 -0.17 7.56
C GLU A 150 -26.93 -0.42 6.15
N GLU A 151 -26.58 0.44 5.18
CA GLU A 151 -26.92 0.25 3.76
C GLU A 151 -26.39 -1.09 3.24
N ARG A 152 -25.16 -1.47 3.61
CA ARG A 152 -24.59 -2.78 3.26
C ARG A 152 -25.32 -3.95 3.89
N ARG A 153 -25.81 -3.81 5.14
CA ARG A 153 -26.61 -4.85 5.80
C ARG A 153 -27.96 -5.02 5.11
N GLN A 154 -28.68 -3.92 4.88
CA GLN A 154 -29.97 -3.95 4.19
C GLN A 154 -29.85 -4.51 2.76
N ARG A 155 -28.79 -4.15 2.03
CA ARG A 155 -28.53 -4.70 0.69
C ARG A 155 -28.22 -6.20 0.72
N ARG A 156 -27.53 -6.68 1.76
CA ARG A 156 -27.27 -8.11 1.95
C ARG A 156 -28.55 -8.86 2.29
N GLU A 157 -29.38 -8.32 3.17
CA GLU A 157 -30.66 -8.91 3.56
C GLU A 157 -31.66 -8.98 2.40
N THR A 158 -31.74 -7.92 1.59
CA THR A 158 -32.58 -7.91 0.39
C THR A 158 -32.11 -8.93 -0.65
N LEU A 159 -30.79 -9.06 -0.87
CA LEU A 159 -30.25 -10.10 -1.75
C LEU A 159 -30.54 -11.51 -1.23
N LEU A 160 -30.41 -11.75 0.08
CA LEU A 160 -30.74 -13.05 0.68
C LEU A 160 -32.23 -13.38 0.53
N ARG A 161 -33.13 -12.42 0.74
CA ARG A 161 -34.57 -12.59 0.48
C ARG A 161 -34.86 -12.96 -0.97
N GLN A 162 -34.23 -12.26 -1.91
CA GLN A 162 -34.39 -12.56 -3.34
C GLN A 162 -33.88 -13.96 -3.70
N LEU A 163 -32.78 -14.40 -3.08
CA LEU A 163 -32.27 -15.76 -3.25
C LEU A 163 -33.24 -16.80 -2.68
N GLU A 164 -33.77 -16.60 -1.47
CA GLU A 164 -34.76 -17.49 -0.86
C GLU A 164 -36.06 -17.58 -1.67
N GLU A 165 -36.52 -16.45 -2.23
CA GLU A 165 -37.68 -16.41 -3.13
C GLU A 165 -37.41 -17.14 -4.44
N SER A 166 -36.20 -16.98 -5.01
CA SER A 166 -35.79 -17.71 -6.22
C SER A 166 -35.64 -19.21 -5.98
N GLU A 167 -35.13 -19.63 -4.82
CA GLU A 167 -34.99 -21.03 -4.44
C GLU A 167 -36.35 -21.68 -4.20
N LYS A 168 -37.31 -20.95 -3.59
CA LYS A 168 -38.71 -21.38 -3.45
C LYS A 168 -39.50 -21.39 -4.75
N ALA A 169 -39.12 -20.59 -5.74
CA ALA A 169 -39.69 -20.62 -7.08
C ALA A 169 -39.09 -21.73 -7.97
N SER A 170 -37.90 -22.24 -7.63
CA SER A 170 -37.17 -23.27 -8.37
C SER A 170 -37.45 -24.76 -8.02
N PRO A 171 -38.23 -25.18 -6.98
CA PRO A 171 -38.52 -26.59 -6.78
C PRO A 171 -39.50 -27.11 -7.85
N ALA A 172 -40.18 -26.23 -8.59
CA ALA A 172 -41.07 -26.58 -9.68
C ALA A 172 -40.35 -27.05 -10.97
N ALA A 173 -39.04 -26.76 -11.12
CA ALA A 173 -38.26 -27.19 -12.29
C ALA A 173 -37.47 -28.49 -12.06
N ALA A 174 -37.31 -28.94 -10.80
CA ALA A 174 -36.52 -30.13 -10.45
C ALA A 174 -37.38 -31.38 -10.13
N SER A 175 -38.71 -31.26 -10.11
CA SER A 175 -39.62 -32.40 -9.88
C SER A 175 -40.48 -32.70 -11.10
N SER A 176 -39.88 -33.21 -12.17
CA SER A 176 -40.60 -33.96 -13.19
C SER A 176 -40.11 -35.41 -13.17
N PRO A 177 -40.89 -36.37 -12.64
CA PRO A 177 -40.56 -37.78 -12.73
C PRO A 177 -40.99 -38.28 -14.12
N ALA A 178 -40.06 -38.34 -15.07
CA ALA A 178 -40.29 -39.08 -16.32
C ALA A 178 -39.86 -40.54 -16.11
N ALA A 179 -40.74 -41.33 -15.51
CA ALA A 179 -40.68 -42.78 -15.50
C ALA A 179 -41.87 -43.36 -16.29
N GLY A 180 -41.55 -44.21 -17.27
CA GLY A 180 -42.45 -45.11 -18.02
C GLY A 180 -42.97 -44.54 -19.35
N SER A 181 -43.09 -45.28 -20.45
CA SER A 181 -42.81 -46.69 -20.80
C SER A 181 -43.00 -46.87 -22.32
N SER A 182 -42.61 -48.04 -22.86
CA SER A 182 -43.02 -48.68 -24.14
C SER A 182 -42.61 -47.95 -25.44
N THR A 183 -41.73 -48.51 -26.29
CA THR A 183 -41.79 -49.78 -27.05
C THR A 183 -40.40 -50.20 -27.51
#